data_AF-A0A2M9P1J7-F1
#
_entry.id   AF-A0A2M9P1J7-F1
#
_cell.length_a   1.000
_cell.length_b   1.000
_cell.length_c   1.000
_cell.angle_alpha   90.00
_cell.angle_beta   90.00
_cell.angle_gamma   90.00
#
_symmetry.space_group_name_H-M   'P 1'
#
loop_
_entity.id
_entity.type
_entity.pdbx_description
1 polymer ?
#
loop_
_entity_poly.entity_id
_entity_poly.type
_entity_poly.pdbx_seq_one_letter_code
_entity_poly.pdbx_strand_id
1 'polypeptide(L)' 'MARQMQPVIIRRQRKHEAEQAIKDLLSRGFEIVSPLKQESPQSEVLNIYSFEQKRFQVEDFSSPWIAKLRRIVE' A
#
# COMPACT_ATOMS: atom_id res chain seq x y z
N MET A 1 19.72 -16.46 12.46
CA MET A 1 19.10 -16.05 11.18
C MET A 1 17.93 -15.12 11.50
N ALA A 2 18.02 -13.83 11.18
CA ALA A 2 16.90 -12.92 11.39
C ALA A 2 15.75 -13.33 10.47
N ARG A 3 14.62 -13.77 11.03
CA ARG A 3 13.38 -13.96 10.26
C ARG A 3 13.00 -12.60 9.70
N GLN A 4 13.26 -12.37 8.42
CA GLN A 4 12.79 -11.17 7.73
C GLN A 4 11.27 -11.24 7.71
N MET A 5 10.65 -10.48 8.61
CA MET A 5 9.20 -10.42 8.73
C MET A 5 8.68 -9.65 7.52
N GLN A 6 8.03 -10.35 6.59
CA GLN A 6 7.46 -9.71 5.41
C GLN A 6 6.23 -8.89 5.84
N PRO A 7 6.19 -7.57 5.55
CA PRO A 7 5.02 -6.76 5.84
C PRO A 7 3.86 -7.18 4.93
N VAL A 8 2.67 -7.31 5.50
CA VAL A 8 1.44 -7.52 4.76
C VAL A 8 0.97 -6.18 4.21
N ILE A 9 0.84 -6.10 2.89
CA ILE A 9 0.39 -4.90 2.21
C ILE A 9 -1.06 -5.11 1.77
N ILE A 10 -1.98 -4.33 2.34
CA ILE A 10 -3.37 -4.27 1.89
C ILE A 10 -3.43 -3.26 0.75
N ARG A 11 -4.05 -3.64 -0.38
CA ARG A 11 -4.40 -2.75 -1.49
C ARG A 11 -5.88 -2.95 -1.83
N ARG A 12 -6.71 -1.93 -1.64
CA ARG A 12 -8.17 -1.99 -1.89
C ARG A 12 -8.68 -0.72 -2.54
N GLN A 13 -9.68 -0.81 -3.41
CA GLN A 13 -10.20 0.36 -4.12
C GLN A 13 -11.12 1.20 -3.24
N ARG A 14 -11.92 0.56 -2.38
CA ARG A 14 -12.86 1.24 -1.49
C ARG A 14 -12.29 1.36 -0.08
N LYS A 15 -12.49 2.52 0.54
CA LYS A 15 -12.02 2.81 1.91
C LYS A 15 -12.56 1.80 2.93
N HIS A 16 -13.86 1.50 2.88
CA HIS A 16 -14.51 0.60 3.85
C HIS A 16 -13.98 -0.83 3.78
N GLU A 17 -13.66 -1.34 2.58
CA GLU A 17 -13.06 -2.67 2.41
C GLU A 17 -11.66 -2.71 3.01
N ALA A 18 -10.90 -1.63 2.85
CA ALA A 18 -9.58 -1.51 3.44
C ALA A 18 -9.65 -1.46 4.97
N GLU A 19 -10.60 -0.70 5.53
CA GLU A 19 -10.83 -0.62 6.98
C GLU A 19 -11.26 -1.97 7.58
N GLN A 20 -12.14 -2.70 6.88
CA GLN A 20 -12.54 -4.05 7.29
C GLN A 20 -11.35 -5.02 7.27
N ALA A 21 -10.52 -4.98 6.21
CA ALA A 21 -9.33 -5.82 6.12
C ALA A 21 -8.29 -5.48 7.21
N ILE A 22 -8.13 -4.20 7.56
CA ILE A 22 -7.28 -3.79 8.68
C ILE A 22 -7.81 -4.36 10.00
N LYS A 23 -9.12 -4.24 10.26
CA LYS A 23 -9.74 -4.76 11.49
C LYS A 23 -9.55 -6.28 11.65
N ASP A 24 -9.74 -7.04 10.56
CA ASP A 24 -9.50 -8.48 10.55
C ASP A 24 -8.03 -8.82 10.86
N LEU A 25 -7.08 -8.11 10.24
CA LEU A 25 -5.66 -8.33 10.50
C LEU A 25 -5.24 -7.90 11.90
N LEU A 26 -5.75 -6.78 12.43
CA LEU A 26 -5.54 -6.38 13.81
C LEU A 26 -6.02 -7.47 14.79
N SER A 27 -7.19 -8.05 14.55
CA SER A 27 -7.74 -9.16 15.36
C SER A 27 -6.88 -10.42 15.31
N ARG A 28 -6.06 -10.59 14.27
CA ARG A 28 -5.14 -11.74 14.10
C ARG A 28 -3.75 -11.47 14.70
N GLY A 29 -3.57 -10.37 15.44
CA GLY A 29 -2.31 -10.00 16.07
C GLY A 29 -1.34 -9.28 15.13
N PHE A 30 -1.86 -8.56 14.13
CA PHE A 30 -1.03 -7.69 13.30
C PHE A 30 -1.05 -6.25 13.85
N GLU A 31 0.05 -5.55 13.66
CA GLU A 31 0.21 -4.14 14.00
C GLU A 31 0.30 -3.30 12.72
N ILE A 32 -0.28 -2.10 12.76
CA ILE A 32 -0.22 -1.15 11.65
C ILE A 32 1.17 -0.49 11.66
N VAL A 33 1.93 -0.70 10.58
CA VAL A 33 3.24 -0.06 10.35
C VAL A 33 3.07 1.24 9.57
N SER A 34 2.19 1.21 8.57
CA SER A 34 1.83 2.40 7.78
C SER A 34 0.32 2.57 7.84
N PRO A 35 -0.18 3.75 8.25
CA PRO A 35 -1.61 4.01 8.30
C PRO A 35 -2.22 3.92 6.89
N LEU A 36 -3.53 3.70 6.86
CA LEU A 36 -4.32 3.66 5.65
C LEU A 36 -4.20 4.99 4.89
N LYS A 37 -3.58 4.95 3.71
CA LYS A 37 -3.40 6.11 2.83
C LYS A 37 -4.03 5.80 1.47
N GLN A 38 -4.71 6.77 0.89
CA GLN A 38 -5.12 6.69 -0.50
C GLN A 38 -3.91 7.08 -1.36
N GLU A 39 -3.46 6.18 -2.23
CA GLU A 39 -2.51 6.58 -3.27
C GLU A 39 -3.28 7.39 -4.32
N SER A 40 -3.10 8.71 -4.29
CA SER A 40 -3.57 9.58 -5.36
C SER A 40 -2.70 9.35 -6.61
N PRO A 41 -3.26 9.13 -7.80
CA PRO A 41 -2.50 8.98 -9.05
C PRO A 41 -1.79 10.27 -9.48
N GLN A 42 -2.00 11.38 -8.76
CA GLN A 42 -1.37 12.67 -9.03
C GLN A 42 -0.57 13.13 -7.82
N SER A 43 0.74 12.90 -7.85
CA SER A 43 1.76 13.95 -7.72
C SER A 43 3.16 13.34 -7.65
N GLU A 44 3.56 12.61 -8.67
CA GLU A 44 4.96 12.62 -9.08
C GLU A 44 5.00 13.15 -10.52
N VAL A 45 4.70 14.45 -10.65
CA VAL A 45 5.37 15.26 -11.68
C VAL A 45 6.84 15.33 -11.24
N LEU A 46 7.53 14.21 -11.40
CA LEU A 46 8.97 14.18 -11.40
C LEU A 46 9.38 15.00 -12.61
N ASN A 47 9.68 16.26 -12.32
CA ASN A 47 10.33 17.20 -13.21
C ASN A 47 11.76 16.69 -13.45
N ILE A 48 11.88 15.57 -14.16
CA ILE A 48 13.15 14.97 -14.54
C ILE A 48 13.18 15.02 -16.06
N TYR A 49 13.88 16.03 -16.54
CA TYR A 49 14.50 16.05 -17.86
C TYR A 49 15.21 14.71 -18.15
N SER A 50 14.50 13.72 -18.68
CA SER A 50 15.10 12.50 -19.19
C SER A 50 14.21 11.91 -20.27
N PHE A 51 14.45 12.47 -21.46
CA PHE A 51 14.51 11.80 -22.75
C PHE A 51 14.34 10.27 -22.68
N GLU A 52 13.31 9.77 -23.37
CA GLU A 52 13.22 8.39 -23.88
C GLU A 52 13.07 7.21 -22.91
N GLN A 53 12.10 7.26 -22.00
CA GLN A 53 11.42 6.03 -21.60
C GLN A 53 9.91 6.21 -21.63
N LYS A 54 9.30 5.96 -22.81
CA LYS A 54 7.89 5.57 -22.92
C LYS A 54 7.71 4.21 -22.23
N ARG A 55 7.84 4.18 -20.90
CA ARG A 55 7.19 3.14 -20.11
C ARG A 55 5.71 3.40 -20.27
N PHE A 56 5.00 2.43 -20.85
CA PHE A 56 3.55 2.40 -20.83
C PHE A 56 3.11 2.57 -19.37
N GLN A 57 2.75 3.81 -19.00
CA GLN A 57 1.94 4.04 -17.82
C GLN A 57 0.58 3.50 -18.21
N VAL A 58 0.33 2.25 -17.83
CA VAL A 58 -1.04 1.80 -17.67
C VAL A 58 -1.59 2.73 -16.60
N GLU A 59 -2.44 3.67 -17.02
CA GLU A 59 -3.27 4.44 -16.11
C GLU A 59 -4.20 3.43 -15.43
N ASP A 60 -3.71 2.76 -14.39
CA ASP A 60 -4.54 2.11 -13.41
C ASP A 60 -5.30 3.22 -12.69
N PHE A 61 -6.44 3.64 -13.26
CA PHE A 61 -7.35 4.68 -12.75
C PHE A 61 -7.89 4.40 -11.33
N SER A 62 -7.50 3.28 -10.71
CA SER A 62 -7.94 2.92 -9.38
C SER A 62 -6.91 3.37 -8.37
N SER A 63 -7.11 4.56 -7.80
CA SER A 63 -6.40 5.08 -6.62
C SER A 63 -6.57 4.12 -5.43
N PRO A 64 -5.67 3.15 -5.19
CA PRO A 64 -5.91 2.14 -4.19
C PRO A 64 -5.61 2.72 -2.80
N TRP A 65 -6.45 2.38 -1.85
CA TRP A 65 -6.16 2.53 -0.44
C TRP A 65 -5.13 1.47 -0.03
N ILE A 66 -4.01 1.95 0.51
CA ILE A 66 -2.87 1.15 0.93
C ILE A 66 -2.66 1.26 2.44
N ALA A 67 -2.52 0.10 3.08
CA ALA A 67 -2.04 -0.01 4.46
C ALA A 67 -0.96 -1.08 4.53
N LYS A 68 0.04 -0.89 5.39
CA LYS A 68 1.09 -1.88 5.65
C LYS A 68 0.98 -2.33 7.09
N LEU A 69 0.89 -3.63 7.30
CA LEU A 69 0.82 -4.24 8.61
C LEU A 69 1.98 -5.23 8.78
N ARG A 70 2.43 -5.40 10.01
CA ARG A 70 3.38 -6.46 10.39
C ARG A 70 2.68 -7.40 11.35
N ARG A 71 2.94 -8.70 11.25
CA ARG A 71 2.49 -9.63 12.29
C ARG A 71 3.34 -9.38 13.53
N ILE A 72 2.76 -9.44 14.72
CA ILE A 72 3.54 -9.57 15.95
C ILE A 72 3.68 -11.07 16.20
N VAL A 73 4.92 -11.56 16.27
CA VAL A 73 5.23 -12.91 16.74
C VAL A 73 5.84 -12.69 18.12
N GLU A 74 5.05 -12.92 19.16
CA GLU A 74 5.56 -13.17 20.52
C GLU A 74 6.38 -14.47 20.54
#